data_AF-A0A660VZZ6-F1
#
_entry.id   AF-A0A660VZZ6-F1
#
_cell.length_a   1.000
_cell.length_b   1.000
_cell.length_c   1.000
_cell.angle_alpha   90.00
_cell.angle_beta   90.00
_cell.angle_gamma   90.00
#
_symmetry.space_group_name_H-M   'P 1'
#
loop_
_entity.id
_entity.type
_entity.pdbx_description
1 polymer ?
#
loop_
_entity_poly.entity_id
_entity_poly.type
_entity_poly.pdbx_seq_one_letter_code
_entity_poly.pdbx_strand_id
1 'polypeptide(L)'
;MKTFKDSTGRGWKISLTLGSAMAVKDALGVDLLQPEQGDPPLLTRLGTDEMLLGEVICALLADQFEANGVDGSEVRRAFDGATMLAAQTAFYDELIDFFRSRGRTDRSTAVA
;
A
#
# COMPACT_ATOMS: atom_id res chain seq x y z
N MET A 1 4.29 10.09 -4.87
CA MET A 1 4.82 9.70 -3.55
C MET A 1 3.96 10.28 -2.45
N LYS A 2 3.50 9.47 -1.49
CA LYS A 2 2.65 9.93 -0.37
C LYS A 2 3.26 9.56 0.97
N THR A 3 2.92 10.28 2.02
CA THR A 3 3.48 10.06 3.36
C THR A 3 2.39 10.07 4.42
N PHE A 4 2.63 9.35 5.51
CA PHE A 4 1.78 9.35 6.71
C PHE A 4 2.65 9.12 7.95
N LYS A 5 2.04 9.15 9.14
CA LYS A 5 2.71 8.82 10.41
C LYS A 5 1.99 7.69 11.12
N ASP A 6 2.74 6.85 11.82
CA ASP A 6 2.17 5.86 12.74
C ASP A 6 1.86 6.42 14.13
N SER A 7 1.24 5.61 14.98
CA SER A 7 0.89 5.95 16.37
C SER A 7 2.10 6.28 17.26
N THR A 8 3.31 5.90 16.86
CA THR A 8 4.57 6.25 17.54
C THR A 8 5.20 7.54 17.01
N GLY A 9 4.59 8.17 16.01
CA GLY A 9 5.05 9.39 15.37
C GLY A 9 6.08 9.18 14.25
N ARG A 10 6.43 7.93 13.91
CA ARG A 10 7.36 7.64 12.82
C ARG A 10 6.73 7.95 11.46
N GLY A 11 7.51 8.56 10.58
CA GLY A 11 7.07 8.90 9.23
C GLY A 11 7.31 7.75 8.26
N TRP A 12 6.29 7.44 7.47
CA TRP A 12 6.31 6.41 6.44
C TRP A 12 6.04 7.00 5.07
N LYS A 13 6.68 6.43 4.05
CA LYS A 13 6.57 6.87 2.66
C LYS A 13 6.02 5.75 1.77
N ILE A 14 4.86 5.96 1.18
CA ILE A 14 4.32 5.07 0.14
C ILE A 14 4.87 5.53 -1.22
N SER A 15 5.54 4.61 -1.91
CA SER A 15 6.10 4.84 -3.25
C SER A 15 5.78 3.63 -4.12
N LEU A 16 4.94 3.82 -5.14
CA LEU A 16 4.64 2.76 -6.09
C LEU A 16 5.58 2.86 -7.30
N THR A 17 6.41 1.83 -7.46
CA THR A 17 7.34 1.66 -8.57
C THR A 17 7.21 0.23 -9.08
N LEU A 18 7.85 -0.10 -10.20
CA LEU A 18 7.91 -1.49 -10.64
C LEU A 18 8.55 -2.40 -9.57
N GLY A 19 9.62 -1.94 -8.92
CA GLY A 19 10.31 -2.70 -7.88
C GLY A 19 9.44 -2.96 -6.66
N SER A 20 8.75 -1.95 -6.14
CA SER A 20 7.85 -2.13 -4.99
C SER A 20 6.60 -2.94 -5.34
N ALA A 21 6.08 -2.83 -6.57
CA ALA A 21 5.00 -3.70 -7.05
C ALA A 21 5.43 -5.17 -7.15
N MET A 22 6.66 -5.43 -7.64
CA MET A 22 7.22 -6.78 -7.69
C MET A 22 7.42 -7.35 -6.27
N ALA A 23 7.96 -6.57 -5.35
CA ALA A 23 8.14 -7.00 -3.96
C ALA A 23 6.81 -7.43 -3.31
N VAL A 24 5.73 -6.66 -3.52
CA VAL A 24 4.38 -7.02 -3.05
C VAL A 24 3.88 -8.31 -3.72
N LYS A 25 4.10 -8.47 -5.02
CA LYS A 25 3.69 -9.66 -5.76
C LYS A 25 4.44 -10.91 -5.29
N ASP A 26 5.74 -10.80 -5.05
CA ASP A 26 6.58 -11.91 -4.60
C ASP A 26 6.25 -12.30 -3.14
N ALA A 27 5.96 -11.32 -2.28
CA ALA A 27 5.64 -11.56 -0.88
C ALA A 27 4.21 -12.09 -0.66
N LEU A 28 3.22 -11.57 -1.40
CA LEU A 28 1.79 -11.78 -1.10
C LEU A 28 1.00 -12.40 -2.25
N GLY A 29 1.60 -12.57 -3.44
CA GLY A 29 0.88 -12.99 -4.64
C GLY A 29 -0.07 -11.92 -5.19
N VAL A 30 0.05 -10.67 -4.74
CA VAL A 30 -0.84 -9.56 -5.11
C VAL A 30 -0.22 -8.72 -6.23
N ASP A 31 -0.90 -8.64 -7.37
CA ASP A 31 -0.48 -7.78 -8.49
C ASP A 31 -1.16 -6.41 -8.42
N LEU A 32 -0.50 -5.45 -7.77
CA LEU A 32 -0.99 -4.06 -7.65
C LEU A 32 -1.15 -3.36 -9.01
N LEU A 33 -0.53 -3.88 -10.08
CA LEU A 33 -0.64 -3.30 -11.42
C LEU A 33 -1.82 -3.88 -12.20
N GLN A 34 -2.62 -4.76 -11.60
CA GLN A 34 -3.84 -5.34 -12.14
C GLN A 34 -5.01 -5.23 -11.14
N PRO A 35 -5.39 -4.01 -10.73
CA PRO A 35 -6.41 -3.76 -9.69
C PRO A 35 -7.80 -4.37 -10.00
N GLU A 36 -8.11 -4.57 -11.27
CA GLU A 36 -9.37 -5.14 -11.76
C GLU A 36 -9.41 -6.67 -11.80
N GLN A 37 -8.27 -7.35 -11.62
CA GLN A 37 -8.18 -8.81 -11.75
C GLN A 37 -8.58 -9.53 -10.45
N GLY A 38 -9.04 -10.78 -10.60
CA GLY A 38 -9.52 -11.63 -9.51
C GLY A 38 -11.04 -11.61 -9.35
N ASP A 39 -11.54 -12.49 -8.48
CA ASP A 39 -12.95 -12.59 -8.12
C ASP A 39 -13.09 -12.78 -6.59
N PRO A 40 -13.52 -11.75 -5.83
CA PRO A 40 -13.82 -10.39 -6.29
C PRO A 40 -12.55 -9.63 -6.74
N PRO A 41 -12.69 -8.54 -7.52
CA PRO A 41 -11.56 -7.74 -8.00
C PRO A 41 -10.63 -7.30 -6.87
N LEU A 42 -9.33 -7.17 -7.15
CA LEU A 42 -8.33 -6.80 -6.14
C LEU A 42 -8.70 -5.53 -5.37
N LEU A 43 -9.20 -4.48 -6.02
CA LEU A 43 -9.63 -3.27 -5.32
C LEU A 43 -10.77 -3.53 -4.33
N THR A 44 -11.73 -4.37 -4.68
CA THR A 44 -12.81 -4.76 -3.76
C THR A 44 -12.25 -5.48 -2.55
N ARG A 45 -11.28 -6.39 -2.75
CA ARG A 45 -10.60 -7.10 -1.65
C ARG A 45 -9.84 -6.13 -0.75
N LEU A 46 -9.04 -5.22 -1.32
CA LEU A 46 -8.29 -4.22 -0.56
C LEU A 46 -9.21 -3.23 0.20
N GLY A 47 -10.43 -3.02 -0.27
CA GLY A 47 -11.42 -2.17 0.39
C GLY A 47 -12.24 -2.87 1.50
N THR A 48 -12.21 -4.20 1.58
CA THR A 48 -13.07 -4.98 2.50
C THR A 48 -12.31 -5.93 3.42
N ASP A 49 -11.02 -6.16 3.15
CA ASP A 49 -10.14 -6.97 3.97
C ASP A 49 -9.00 -6.08 4.51
N GLU A 50 -9.18 -5.59 5.74
CA GLU A 50 -8.21 -4.70 6.41
C GLU A 50 -6.87 -5.41 6.64
N MET A 51 -6.86 -6.72 6.80
CA MET A 51 -5.64 -7.50 7.00
C MET A 51 -4.83 -7.56 5.70
N LEU A 52 -5.49 -7.82 4.57
CA LEU A 52 -4.85 -7.77 3.25
C LEU A 52 -4.30 -6.38 2.94
N LEU A 53 -5.10 -5.33 3.19
CA LEU A 53 -4.65 -3.95 2.97
C LEU A 53 -3.43 -3.61 3.83
N GLY A 54 -3.45 -3.99 5.12
CA GLY A 54 -2.35 -3.78 6.05
C GLY A 54 -1.07 -4.49 5.61
N GLU A 55 -1.16 -5.76 5.22
CA GLU A 55 0.00 -6.55 4.75
C GLU A 55 0.57 -5.99 3.44
N VAL A 56 -0.27 -5.56 2.50
CA VAL A 56 0.18 -4.89 1.26
C VAL A 56 0.94 -3.61 1.58
N ILE A 57 0.41 -2.77 2.48
CA ILE A 57 1.09 -1.53 2.89
C ILE A 57 2.42 -1.87 3.59
N CYS A 58 2.45 -2.86 4.48
CA CYS A 58 3.68 -3.28 5.14
C CYS A 58 4.73 -3.79 4.13
N ALA A 59 4.31 -4.57 3.13
CA ALA A 59 5.20 -5.04 2.07
C ALA A 59 5.78 -3.87 1.23
N LEU A 60 4.99 -2.82 0.97
CA LEU A 60 5.50 -1.60 0.32
C LEU A 60 6.50 -0.81 1.18
N LEU A 61 6.45 -0.98 2.49
CA LEU A 61 7.31 -0.27 3.45
C LEU A 61 8.51 -1.11 3.92
N ALA A 62 8.66 -2.36 3.47
CA ALA A 62 9.65 -3.30 3.98
C ALA A 62 11.09 -2.73 3.99
N ASP A 63 11.52 -2.08 2.92
CA ASP A 63 12.85 -1.44 2.86
C ASP A 63 13.03 -0.32 3.91
N GLN A 64 11.94 0.35 4.28
CA GLN A 64 11.95 1.36 5.33
C GLN A 64 12.00 0.75 6.73
N PHE A 65 11.58 -0.50 6.91
CA PHE A 65 11.70 -1.18 8.21
C PHE A 65 13.18 -1.40 8.52
N GLU A 66 13.91 -1.96 7.54
CA GLU A 66 15.36 -2.15 7.59
C GLU A 66 16.10 -0.82 7.79
N ALA A 67 15.74 0.21 7.01
CA ALA A 67 16.39 1.51 7.08
C ALA A 67 16.18 2.23 8.44
N ASN A 68 15.06 1.97 9.12
CA ASN A 68 14.77 2.54 10.44
C ASN A 68 15.20 1.60 11.59
N GLY A 69 15.67 0.39 11.30
CA GLY A 69 16.05 -0.60 12.31
C GLY A 69 14.87 -1.07 13.17
N VAL A 70 13.68 -1.19 12.58
CA VAL A 70 12.45 -1.55 13.30
C VAL A 70 11.92 -2.89 12.80
N ASP A 71 11.40 -3.70 13.71
CA ASP A 71 10.85 -5.00 13.35
C ASP A 71 9.44 -4.89 12.74
N GLY A 72 9.12 -5.76 11.78
CA GLY A 72 7.81 -5.74 11.14
C GLY A 72 6.64 -5.97 12.10
N SER A 73 6.83 -6.74 13.19
CA SER A 73 5.79 -6.89 14.23
C SER A 73 5.59 -5.61 15.05
N GLU A 74 6.67 -4.85 15.28
CA GLU A 74 6.60 -3.55 15.94
C GLU A 74 5.85 -2.54 15.08
N VAL A 75 6.14 -2.51 13.77
CA VAL A 75 5.42 -1.64 12.83
C VAL A 75 3.94 -1.99 12.80
N ARG A 76 3.57 -3.28 12.67
CA ARG A 76 2.16 -3.70 12.68
C ARG A 76 1.43 -3.32 13.96
N ARG A 77 2.08 -3.35 15.13
CA ARG A 77 1.49 -2.90 16.39
C ARG A 77 1.26 -1.38 16.43
N ALA A 78 2.06 -0.62 15.69
CA ALA A 78 1.91 0.83 15.58
C ALA A 78 0.81 1.26 14.59
N PHE A 79 0.29 0.34 13.76
CA PHE A 79 -0.82 0.58 12.83
C PHE A 79 -2.17 0.48 13.56
N ASP A 80 -2.45 1.46 14.42
CA ASP A 80 -3.78 1.63 15.00
C ASP A 80 -4.82 2.10 13.95
N GLY A 81 -6.09 2.22 14.33
CA GLY A 81 -7.16 2.57 13.39
C GLY A 81 -6.93 3.91 12.66
N ALA A 82 -6.38 4.91 13.35
CA ALA A 82 -6.06 6.20 12.75
C ALA A 82 -4.88 6.09 11.77
N THR A 83 -3.85 5.33 12.13
CA THR A 83 -2.70 5.03 11.26
C THR A 83 -3.14 4.26 10.03
N MET A 84 -4.00 3.25 10.18
CA MET A 84 -4.55 2.48 9.06
C MET A 84 -5.31 3.37 8.08
N LEU A 85 -6.15 4.28 8.56
CA LEU A 85 -6.86 5.23 7.71
C LEU A 85 -5.91 6.18 6.96
N ALA A 86 -4.90 6.70 7.65
CA ALA A 86 -3.91 7.58 7.02
C ALA A 86 -3.05 6.84 5.98
N ALA A 87 -2.66 5.60 6.30
CA ALA A 87 -1.90 4.73 5.42
C ALA A 87 -2.72 4.33 4.18
N GLN A 88 -4.00 3.97 4.36
CA GLN A 88 -4.94 3.70 3.27
C GLN A 88 -5.09 4.89 2.34
N THR A 89 -5.27 6.09 2.90
CA THR A 89 -5.39 7.34 2.11
C THR A 89 -4.12 7.56 1.29
N ALA A 90 -2.94 7.47 1.91
CA ALA A 90 -1.66 7.61 1.22
C ALA A 90 -1.44 6.52 0.15
N PHE A 91 -1.90 5.29 0.41
CA PHE A 91 -1.80 4.18 -0.53
C PHE A 91 -2.63 4.39 -1.79
N TYR A 92 -3.93 4.70 -1.65
CA TYR A 92 -4.81 4.91 -2.81
C TYR A 92 -4.40 6.14 -3.61
N ASP A 93 -4.02 7.23 -2.95
CA ASP A 93 -3.48 8.42 -3.62
C ASP A 93 -2.23 8.09 -4.46
N GLU A 94 -1.31 7.27 -3.94
CA GLU A 94 -0.12 6.86 -4.69
C GLU A 94 -0.47 5.96 -5.87
N LEU A 95 -1.42 5.04 -5.69
CA LEU A 95 -1.88 4.14 -6.73
C LEU A 95 -2.54 4.91 -7.89
N ILE A 96 -3.37 5.91 -7.57
CA ILE A 96 -3.97 6.84 -8.54
C ILE A 96 -2.89 7.60 -9.30
N ASP A 97 -1.94 8.20 -8.59
CA ASP A 97 -0.85 8.99 -9.19
C ASP A 97 0.01 8.12 -10.12
N PHE A 98 0.31 6.88 -9.73
CA PHE A 98 1.04 5.93 -10.57
C PHE A 98 0.30 5.64 -11.88
N PHE A 99 -0.98 5.26 -11.83
CA PHE A 99 -1.73 4.96 -13.06
C PHE A 99 -1.94 6.20 -13.94
N ARG A 100 -2.19 7.36 -13.33
CA ARG A 100 -2.29 8.64 -14.06
C ARG A 100 -0.98 8.96 -14.79
N SER A 101 0.17 8.80 -14.14
CA SER A 101 1.48 9.02 -14.77
C SER A 101 1.77 8.07 -15.94
N ARG A 102 1.17 6.88 -15.91
CA ARG A 102 1.25 5.87 -16.99
C ARG A 102 0.24 6.12 -18.12
N GLY A 103 -0.59 7.15 -18.04
CA GLY A 103 -1.68 7.40 -18.99
C GLY A 103 -2.81 6.38 -18.89
N ARG A 104 -2.90 5.61 -17.80
CA ARG A 104 -3.94 4.62 -17.53
C ARG A 104 -5.09 5.24 -16.74
N THR A 105 -5.75 6.21 -17.36
CA THR A 105 -6.86 6.96 -16.74
C THR A 105 -7.98 6.02 -16.30
N ASP A 106 -8.24 4.96 -17.08
CA ASP A 106 -9.18 3.88 -16.77
C ASP A 106 -8.95 3.29 -15.37
N ARG A 107 -7.70 2.96 -15.04
CA ARG A 107 -7.34 2.42 -13.73
C ARG A 107 -7.29 3.48 -12.65
N SER A 108 -6.85 4.70 -12.98
CA SER A 108 -6.87 5.79 -11.99
C SER A 108 -8.30 6.13 -11.54
N THR A 109 -9.29 6.05 -12.44
CA THR A 109 -10.70 6.27 -12.12
C THR A 109 -11.32 5.10 -11.37
N ALA A 110 -10.90 3.87 -11.64
CA ALA A 110 -11.38 2.70 -10.89
C ALA A 110 -10.93 2.69 -9.43
N VAL A 111 -9.82 3.36 -9.11
CA VAL A 111 -9.24 3.45 -7.76
C VAL A 111 -9.83 4.61 -6.94
N ALA A 112 -10.22 5.70 -7.61
CA ALA A 112 -10.70 6.94 -6.98
C ALA A 112 -12.15 6.82 -6.48
#